data_AF-A0A3P1W6X5-F1
#
_entry.id   AF-A0A3P1W6X5-F1
#
_cell.length_a   1.000
_cell.length_b   1.000
_cell.length_c   1.000
_cell.angle_alpha   90.00
_cell.angle_beta   90.00
_cell.angle_gamma   90.00
#
_symmetry.space_group_name_H-M   'P 1'
#
loop_
_entity.id
_entity.type
_entity.pdbx_description
1 polymer ?
#
loop_
_entity_poly.entity_id
_entity_poly.type
_entity_poly.pdbx_seq_one_letter_code
_entity_poly.pdbx_strand_id
1 'polypeptide(L)'
;MEQSLARALLESVHAQRYEYTKEGVVFPREAAMLAGVYTVHAPGGRREHRNLVTKEGLLHLLNVALGTTPKPTGYYIALFSGSSAPASNWAASNFSTVASELVSLTEGYTLATRIPVTFANASADTHIDNHGNEVEVTFATSNAVNVTGSALLTSAAKGSTTGTLVSASLYPAAYTFQNGNTFKVGYRLELTV
;
A
#
# COMPACT_ATOMS: atom_id res chain seq x y z
N MET A 1 -5.09 -7.28 32.73
CA MET A 1 -5.18 -7.11 31.27
C MET A 1 -6.05 -8.18 30.63
N GLU A 2 -5.90 -9.47 30.98
CA GLU A 2 -6.81 -10.52 30.46
C GLU A 2 -8.27 -10.39 30.98
N GLN A 3 -8.45 -10.08 32.28
CA GLN A 3 -9.80 -9.88 32.84
C GLN A 3 -10.54 -8.66 32.27
N SER A 4 -9.81 -7.65 31.76
CA SER A 4 -10.42 -6.47 31.14
C SER A 4 -10.86 -6.73 29.71
N LEU A 5 -10.14 -7.58 28.96
CA LEU A 5 -10.52 -7.97 27.61
C LEU A 5 -11.76 -8.87 27.60
N ALA A 6 -11.79 -9.89 28.47
CA ALA A 6 -12.95 -10.76 28.61
C ALA A 6 -14.22 -9.98 28.95
N ARG A 7 -14.10 -8.97 29.81
CA ARG A 7 -15.20 -8.07 30.18
C ARG A 7 -15.64 -7.17 29.02
N ALA A 8 -14.70 -6.60 28.27
CA ALA A 8 -14.99 -5.77 27.10
C ALA A 8 -15.73 -6.57 26.02
N LEU A 9 -15.26 -7.79 25.72
CA LEU A 9 -15.93 -8.69 24.77
C LEU A 9 -17.34 -9.05 25.24
N LEU A 10 -17.53 -9.35 26.53
CA LEU A 10 -18.84 -9.65 27.09
C LEU A 10 -19.81 -8.45 26.97
N GLU A 11 -19.32 -7.24 27.26
CA GLU A 11 -20.07 -5.99 27.10
C GLU A 11 -20.44 -5.74 25.63
N SER A 12 -19.54 -6.03 24.70
CA SER A 12 -19.79 -5.89 23.25
C SER A 12 -20.78 -6.94 22.72
N VAL A 13 -20.76 -8.18 23.25
CA VAL A 13 -21.80 -9.20 22.98
C VAL A 13 -23.17 -8.74 23.51
N HIS A 14 -23.22 -8.31 24.78
CA HIS A 14 -24.47 -7.86 25.41
C HIS A 14 -25.07 -6.64 24.71
N ALA A 15 -24.23 -5.73 24.23
CA ALA A 15 -24.65 -4.55 23.48
C ALA A 15 -24.90 -4.82 21.98
N GLN A 16 -24.81 -6.08 21.53
CA GLN A 16 -24.94 -6.48 20.12
C GLN A 16 -24.01 -5.71 19.16
N ARG A 17 -22.84 -5.30 19.65
CA ARG A 17 -21.82 -4.58 18.88
C ARG A 17 -20.84 -5.55 18.25
N TYR A 18 -21.36 -6.43 17.39
CA TYR A 18 -20.57 -7.41 16.67
C TYR A 18 -21.20 -7.67 15.30
N GLU A 19 -20.38 -8.15 14.37
CA GLU A 19 -20.81 -8.43 13.01
C GLU A 19 -20.66 -9.91 12.69
N TYR A 20 -21.71 -10.51 12.14
CA TYR A 20 -21.63 -11.85 11.55
C TYR A 20 -21.12 -11.73 10.12
N THR A 21 -20.00 -12.37 9.85
CA THR A 21 -19.47 -12.55 8.50
C THR A 21 -19.63 -14.00 8.06
N LYS A 22 -19.38 -14.28 6.79
CA LYS A 22 -19.39 -15.66 6.25
C LYS A 22 -18.28 -16.55 6.86
N GLU A 23 -17.30 -15.94 7.54
CA GLU A 23 -16.13 -16.62 8.09
C GLU A 23 -16.11 -16.63 9.64
N GLY A 24 -17.01 -15.88 10.31
CA GLY A 24 -17.08 -15.84 11.77
C GLY A 24 -17.70 -14.55 12.34
N VAL A 25 -17.59 -14.38 13.67
CA VAL A 25 -18.07 -13.19 14.41
C VAL A 25 -16.92 -12.21 14.62
N VAL A 26 -17.11 -10.95 14.22
CA VAL A 26 -16.13 -9.87 14.38
C VAL A 26 -16.59 -8.90 15.46
N PHE A 27 -15.66 -8.50 16.34
CA PHE A 27 -15.84 -7.47 17.37
C PHE A 27 -15.06 -6.22 16.96
N PRO A 28 -15.68 -5.23 16.28
CA PRO A 28 -14.95 -4.17 15.59
C PRO A 28 -14.18 -3.22 16.51
N ARG A 29 -14.48 -3.20 17.81
CA ARG A 29 -13.88 -2.27 18.78
C ARG A 29 -12.68 -2.86 19.55
N GLU A 30 -12.43 -4.16 19.39
CA GLU A 30 -11.33 -4.92 19.99
C GLU A 30 -10.44 -5.57 18.90
N ALA A 31 -10.60 -5.16 17.64
CA ALA A 31 -9.89 -5.70 16.49
C ALA A 31 -8.65 -4.84 16.15
N ALA A 32 -7.48 -5.46 16.08
CA ALA A 32 -6.29 -4.80 15.54
C ALA A 32 -6.52 -4.48 14.04
N MET A 33 -6.42 -3.21 13.68
CA MET A 33 -6.54 -2.76 12.29
C MET A 33 -5.16 -2.55 11.69
N LEU A 34 -4.92 -3.16 10.54
CA LEU A 34 -3.76 -2.88 9.71
C LEU A 34 -4.19 -2.01 8.53
N ALA A 35 -3.68 -0.78 8.48
CA ALA A 35 -3.95 0.16 7.41
C ALA A 35 -2.65 0.83 6.94
N GLY A 36 -2.63 1.31 5.71
CA GLY A 36 -1.55 2.13 5.19
C GLY A 36 -2.06 3.38 4.49
N VAL A 37 -1.17 4.34 4.34
CA VAL A 37 -1.46 5.64 3.73
C VAL A 37 -0.34 5.97 2.74
N TYR A 38 -0.71 6.29 1.51
CA TYR A 38 0.21 6.90 0.55
C TYR A 38 0.18 8.41 0.69
N THR A 39 1.37 9.00 0.81
CA THR A 39 1.53 10.46 0.75
C THR A 39 2.04 10.83 -0.62
N VAL A 40 1.36 11.77 -1.29
CA VAL A 40 1.80 12.30 -2.59
C VAL A 40 2.05 13.81 -2.51
N HIS A 41 3.12 14.26 -3.14
CA HIS A 41 3.41 15.69 -3.34
C HIS A 41 3.19 16.01 -4.82
N ALA A 42 2.11 16.72 -5.12
CA ALA A 42 1.71 17.13 -6.46
C ALA A 42 1.56 18.67 -6.52
N PRO A 43 1.46 19.29 -7.71
CA PRO A 43 1.14 20.71 -7.82
C PRO A 43 -0.14 21.03 -7.04
N GLY A 44 -0.05 21.81 -5.95
CA GLY A 44 -1.16 22.08 -5.03
C GLY A 44 -1.01 21.51 -3.61
N GLY A 45 0.13 20.86 -3.29
CA GLY A 45 0.55 20.50 -1.93
C GLY A 45 0.47 19.01 -1.61
N ARG A 46 0.73 18.68 -0.34
CA ARG A 46 0.71 17.31 0.19
C ARG A 46 -0.71 16.76 0.26
N ARG A 47 -0.91 15.50 -0.14
CA ARG A 47 -2.18 14.75 -0.06
C ARG A 47 -1.94 13.33 0.45
N GLU A 48 -2.92 12.78 1.13
CA GLU A 48 -2.89 11.44 1.72
C GLU A 48 -4.01 10.56 1.16
N HIS A 49 -3.69 9.31 0.84
CA HIS A 49 -4.62 8.35 0.24
C HIS A 49 -4.59 7.03 1.01
N ARG A 50 -5.74 6.60 1.51
CA ARG A 50 -5.87 5.30 2.20
C ARG A 50 -5.64 4.15 1.21
N ASN A 51 -4.94 3.11 1.65
CA ASN A 51 -4.71 1.92 0.84
C ASN A 51 -5.61 0.74 1.27
N LEU A 52 -5.62 -0.29 0.43
CA LEU A 52 -5.95 -1.65 0.82
C LEU A 52 -4.64 -2.42 0.98
N VAL A 53 -4.38 -2.99 2.17
CA VAL A 53 -3.41 -4.08 2.31
C VAL A 53 -4.04 -5.34 1.72
N THR A 54 -3.44 -5.91 0.69
CA THR A 54 -4.03 -7.08 0.00
C THR A 54 -3.95 -8.32 0.90
N LYS A 55 -4.72 -9.37 0.57
CA LYS A 55 -4.58 -10.65 1.27
C LYS A 55 -3.14 -11.20 1.18
N GLU A 56 -2.51 -11.06 0.03
CA GLU A 56 -1.10 -11.44 -0.17
C GLU A 56 -0.18 -10.63 0.75
N GLY A 57 -0.40 -9.33 0.89
CA GLY A 57 0.33 -8.46 1.81
C GLY A 57 0.13 -8.81 3.28
N LEU A 58 -1.09 -9.12 3.71
CA LEU A 58 -1.38 -9.55 5.08
C LEU A 58 -0.64 -10.86 5.43
N LEU A 59 -0.73 -11.86 4.54
CA LEU A 59 -0.02 -13.13 4.70
C LEU A 59 1.50 -12.93 4.71
N HIS A 60 2.01 -12.05 3.86
CA HIS A 60 3.43 -11.70 3.84
C HIS A 60 3.90 -11.10 5.16
N LEU A 61 3.16 -10.13 5.70
CA LEU A 61 3.51 -9.47 6.97
C LEU A 61 3.51 -10.46 8.13
N LEU A 62 2.50 -11.33 8.23
CA LEU A 62 2.44 -12.37 9.26
C LEU A 62 3.60 -13.37 9.13
N ASN A 63 3.87 -13.86 7.92
CA ASN A 63 4.89 -14.88 7.70
C ASN A 63 6.32 -14.35 7.83
N VAL A 64 6.58 -13.08 7.50
CA VAL A 64 7.89 -12.44 7.71
C VAL A 64 8.10 -12.10 9.19
N ALA A 65 7.04 -11.70 9.91
CA ALA A 65 7.16 -11.32 11.31
C ALA A 65 7.21 -12.52 12.26
N LEU A 66 6.38 -13.55 12.02
CA LEU A 66 6.15 -14.66 12.94
C LEU A 66 6.41 -16.04 12.31
N GLY A 67 6.33 -16.14 10.98
CA GLY A 67 6.57 -17.37 10.25
C GLY A 67 8.04 -17.59 9.92
N THR A 68 8.28 -18.39 8.88
CA THR A 68 9.64 -18.73 8.40
C THR A 68 10.03 -18.00 7.11
N THR A 69 9.15 -17.15 6.57
CA THR A 69 9.42 -16.42 5.33
C THR A 69 10.53 -15.38 5.57
N PRO A 70 11.63 -15.40 4.81
CA PRO A 70 12.68 -14.41 4.98
C PRO A 70 12.18 -13.00 4.61
N LYS A 71 12.71 -11.99 5.30
CA LYS A 71 12.47 -10.58 4.93
C LYS A 71 12.93 -10.33 3.49
N PRO A 72 12.10 -9.73 2.63
CA PRO A 72 12.50 -9.41 1.26
C PRO A 72 13.65 -8.40 1.25
N THR A 73 14.46 -8.44 0.21
CA THR A 73 15.63 -7.56 0.04
C THR A 73 15.27 -6.09 -0.10
N GLY A 74 14.04 -5.78 -0.56
CA GLY A 74 13.55 -4.42 -0.69
C GLY A 74 12.04 -4.34 -0.85
N TYR A 75 11.53 -3.11 -0.71
CA TYR A 75 10.16 -2.72 -1.02
C TYR A 75 10.18 -1.58 -2.03
N TYR A 76 9.20 -1.56 -2.93
CA TYR A 76 9.18 -0.66 -4.06
C TYR A 76 7.75 -0.19 -4.36
N ILE A 77 7.58 1.09 -4.66
CA ILE A 77 6.32 1.67 -5.13
C ILE A 77 6.25 1.59 -6.65
N ALA A 78 5.17 1.01 -7.16
CA ALA A 78 4.76 1.05 -8.55
C ALA A 78 3.63 2.07 -8.74
N LEU A 79 3.72 2.88 -9.79
CA LEU A 79 2.64 3.77 -10.22
C LEU A 79 1.82 3.07 -11.29
N PHE A 80 0.51 3.29 -11.29
CA PHE A 80 -0.39 2.67 -12.27
C PHE A 80 -1.44 3.65 -12.81
N SER A 81 -2.08 3.28 -13.93
CA SER A 81 -2.97 4.16 -14.71
C SER A 81 -4.40 3.61 -14.89
N GLY A 82 -4.65 2.36 -14.48
CA GLY A 82 -5.96 1.73 -14.54
C GLY A 82 -6.93 2.31 -13.52
N SER A 83 -8.22 2.17 -13.78
CA SER A 83 -9.30 2.64 -12.90
C SER A 83 -9.88 1.55 -12.00
N SER A 84 -9.40 0.31 -12.13
CA SER A 84 -9.84 -0.82 -11.30
C SER A 84 -9.51 -0.54 -9.83
N ALA A 85 -10.53 -0.61 -8.98
CA ALA A 85 -10.32 -0.47 -7.54
C ALA A 85 -9.45 -1.64 -7.01
N PRO A 86 -8.45 -1.36 -6.14
CA PRO A 86 -7.69 -2.40 -5.45
C PRO A 86 -8.61 -3.43 -4.80
N ALA A 87 -8.34 -4.70 -5.06
CA ALA A 87 -9.13 -5.81 -4.56
C ALA A 87 -8.25 -6.81 -3.80
N SER A 88 -8.86 -7.54 -2.87
CA SER A 88 -8.16 -8.51 -2.00
C SER A 88 -7.45 -9.63 -2.77
N ASN A 89 -7.94 -9.97 -3.97
CA ASN A 89 -7.37 -10.98 -4.87
C ASN A 89 -6.24 -10.45 -5.79
N TRP A 90 -5.89 -9.17 -5.69
CA TRP A 90 -4.70 -8.67 -6.38
C TRP A 90 -3.46 -9.26 -5.73
N ALA A 91 -2.53 -9.69 -6.58
CA ALA A 91 -1.25 -10.27 -6.20
C ALA A 91 -0.16 -9.72 -7.10
N ALA A 92 1.11 -9.91 -6.72
CA ALA A 92 2.23 -9.52 -7.59
C ALA A 92 2.10 -10.14 -9.00
N SER A 93 1.55 -11.35 -9.09
CA SER A 93 1.40 -12.09 -10.35
C SER A 93 0.46 -11.46 -11.37
N ASN A 94 -0.53 -10.68 -10.91
CA ASN A 94 -1.56 -10.10 -11.78
C ASN A 94 -1.58 -8.56 -11.78
N PHE A 95 -0.95 -7.92 -10.78
CA PHE A 95 -0.98 -6.48 -10.57
C PHE A 95 -0.69 -5.66 -11.83
N SER A 96 0.41 -5.97 -12.52
CA SER A 96 0.85 -5.17 -13.68
C SER A 96 -0.22 -5.07 -14.75
N THR A 97 -0.94 -6.17 -14.99
CA THR A 97 -2.02 -6.24 -15.96
C THR A 97 -3.32 -5.63 -15.44
N VAL A 98 -3.76 -5.99 -14.22
CA VAL A 98 -5.08 -5.55 -13.70
C VAL A 98 -5.13 -4.07 -13.33
N ALA A 99 -3.99 -3.51 -12.90
CA ALA A 99 -3.87 -2.11 -12.51
C ALA A 99 -3.35 -1.21 -13.65
N SER A 100 -2.87 -1.80 -14.76
CA SER A 100 -2.14 -1.08 -15.82
C SER A 100 -0.93 -0.33 -15.25
N GLU A 101 0.04 -1.09 -14.71
CA GLU A 101 1.29 -0.54 -14.18
C GLU A 101 2.06 0.27 -15.25
N LEU A 102 2.61 1.41 -14.84
CA LEU A 102 3.43 2.26 -15.70
C LEU A 102 4.84 1.68 -15.86
N VAL A 103 5.01 0.80 -16.84
CA VAL A 103 6.27 0.09 -17.10
C VAL A 103 7.21 0.81 -18.07
N SER A 104 6.70 1.73 -18.89
CA SER A 104 7.48 2.45 -19.90
C SER A 104 8.42 3.49 -19.27
N LEU A 105 9.61 3.64 -19.86
CA LEU A 105 10.59 4.68 -19.50
C LEU A 105 10.46 5.95 -20.36
N THR A 106 9.68 5.89 -21.45
CA THR A 106 9.50 7.00 -22.40
C THR A 106 8.06 7.49 -22.48
N GLU A 107 7.13 6.74 -21.90
CA GLU A 107 5.70 7.07 -21.75
C GLU A 107 5.27 6.71 -20.32
N GLY A 108 6.00 7.27 -19.35
CA GLY A 108 5.94 6.91 -17.93
C GLY A 108 7.00 7.64 -17.11
N TYR A 109 7.35 7.10 -15.94
CA TYR A 109 8.44 7.65 -15.13
C TYR A 109 9.79 7.00 -15.51
N THR A 110 10.84 7.81 -15.57
CA THR A 110 12.14 7.46 -16.20
C THR A 110 13.00 6.50 -15.39
N LEU A 111 12.71 6.29 -14.11
CA LEU A 111 13.45 5.35 -13.27
C LEU A 111 13.34 3.94 -13.84
N ALA A 112 14.46 3.22 -13.98
CA ALA A 112 14.50 1.88 -14.58
C ALA A 112 13.76 0.80 -13.75
N THR A 113 13.69 0.98 -12.43
CA THR A 113 13.01 0.10 -11.49
C THR A 113 11.72 0.74 -10.99
N ARG A 114 10.92 -0.02 -10.24
CA ARG A 114 9.96 0.55 -9.29
C ARG A 114 10.68 1.45 -8.28
N ILE A 115 9.95 2.40 -7.70
CA ILE A 115 10.48 3.45 -6.82
C ILE A 115 10.92 2.81 -5.50
N PRO A 116 12.22 2.80 -5.13
CA PRO A 116 12.64 2.12 -3.92
C PRO A 116 12.11 2.81 -2.67
N VAL A 117 11.76 2.01 -1.67
CA VAL A 117 11.28 2.47 -0.37
C VAL A 117 12.21 1.98 0.73
N THR A 118 12.81 2.94 1.43
CA THR A 118 13.63 2.68 2.63
C THR A 118 12.82 3.09 3.85
N PHE A 119 12.33 2.10 4.58
CA PHE A 119 11.61 2.34 5.83
C PHE A 119 12.57 2.64 6.97
N ALA A 120 12.27 3.67 7.76
CA ALA A 120 12.88 3.84 9.08
C ALA A 120 12.21 2.88 10.06
N ASN A 121 12.97 2.23 10.96
CA ASN A 121 12.37 1.33 11.96
C ASN A 121 11.39 2.09 12.86
N ALA A 122 10.24 1.48 13.14
CA ALA A 122 9.32 1.95 14.18
C ALA A 122 10.01 1.87 15.55
N SER A 123 9.88 2.91 16.37
CA SER A 123 10.54 2.98 17.69
C SER A 123 9.68 3.62 18.79
N ALA A 124 8.84 4.59 18.45
CA ALA A 124 7.98 5.31 19.40
C ALA A 124 6.48 5.12 19.11
N ASP A 125 6.10 5.02 17.85
CA ASP A 125 4.73 4.84 17.40
C ASP A 125 4.53 3.48 16.73
N THR A 126 3.27 3.03 16.62
CA THR A 126 2.88 1.78 15.96
C THR A 126 2.80 1.90 14.43
N HIS A 127 3.69 2.69 13.82
CA HIS A 127 3.77 2.83 12.37
C HIS A 127 5.22 2.80 11.85
N ILE A 128 5.36 2.45 10.58
CA ILE A 128 6.61 2.50 9.82
C ILE A 128 6.38 3.29 8.54
N ASP A 129 7.31 4.17 8.18
CA ASP A 129 7.21 4.95 6.95
C ASP A 129 8.56 5.31 6.35
N ASN A 130 8.53 5.87 5.14
CA ASN A 130 9.69 6.48 4.49
C ASN A 130 9.57 8.00 4.40
N HIS A 131 8.73 8.64 5.23
CA HIS A 131 8.55 10.08 5.18
C HIS A 131 9.86 10.80 5.51
N GLY A 132 10.24 11.78 4.68
CA GLY A 132 11.54 12.45 4.78
C GLY A 132 12.66 11.81 3.95
N ASN A 133 12.46 10.58 3.44
CA ASN A 133 13.36 9.89 2.50
C ASN A 133 12.60 9.42 1.25
N GLU A 134 11.49 10.07 0.89
CA GLU A 134 10.75 9.66 -0.30
C GLU A 134 11.52 10.01 -1.57
N VAL A 135 11.48 9.10 -2.55
CA VAL A 135 12.19 9.26 -3.82
C VAL A 135 11.31 10.07 -4.77
N GLU A 136 11.90 11.08 -5.39
CA GLU A 136 11.30 11.83 -6.49
C GLU A 136 11.62 11.15 -7.83
N VAL A 137 10.62 11.02 -8.69
CA VAL A 137 10.77 10.52 -10.05
C VAL A 137 10.39 11.57 -11.08
N THR A 138 10.99 11.50 -12.27
CA THR A 138 10.69 12.37 -13.41
C THR A 138 9.90 11.61 -14.45
N PHE A 139 8.94 12.27 -15.11
CA PHE A 139 8.16 11.71 -16.20
C PHE A 139 8.75 12.04 -17.58
N ALA A 140 8.70 11.06 -18.47
CA ALA A 140 8.95 11.21 -19.90
C ALA A 140 7.70 10.79 -20.67
N THR A 141 7.24 11.62 -21.60
CA THR A 141 6.08 11.36 -22.45
C THR A 141 6.04 12.32 -23.64
N SER A 142 5.43 11.89 -24.74
CA SER A 142 5.11 12.75 -25.88
C SER A 142 3.89 13.65 -25.66
N ASN A 143 2.96 13.23 -24.79
CA ASN A 143 1.69 13.93 -24.55
C ASN A 143 1.42 14.12 -23.05
N ALA A 144 0.96 13.09 -22.37
CA ALA A 144 0.61 13.13 -20.97
C ALA A 144 0.56 11.71 -20.38
N VAL A 145 0.97 11.56 -19.13
CA VAL A 145 0.84 10.32 -18.37
C VAL A 145 -0.14 10.55 -17.22
N ASN A 146 -1.15 9.69 -17.10
CA ASN A 146 -2.09 9.71 -15.99
C ASN A 146 -1.68 8.67 -14.95
N VAL A 147 -1.48 9.12 -13.72
CA VAL A 147 -1.28 8.27 -12.55
C VAL A 147 -2.58 8.25 -11.76
N THR A 148 -3.21 7.08 -11.71
CA THR A 148 -4.47 6.87 -10.98
C THR A 148 -4.25 6.23 -9.63
N GLY A 149 -3.07 5.69 -9.34
CA GLY A 149 -2.79 5.11 -8.04
C GLY A 149 -1.35 4.61 -7.87
N SER A 150 -1.12 4.05 -6.68
CA SER A 150 0.17 3.47 -6.26
C SER A 150 0.00 2.11 -5.62
N ALA A 151 1.01 1.26 -5.75
CA ALA A 151 1.10 -0.04 -5.11
C ALA A 151 2.48 -0.30 -4.54
N LEU A 152 2.57 -1.02 -3.43
CA LEU A 152 3.81 -1.42 -2.77
C LEU A 152 4.08 -2.88 -3.05
N LEU A 153 5.22 -3.19 -3.66
CA LEU A 153 5.63 -4.54 -4.01
C LEU A 153 7.04 -4.85 -3.50
N THR A 154 7.38 -6.13 -3.38
CA THR A 154 8.73 -6.58 -2.97
C THR A 154 9.70 -6.81 -4.12
N SER A 155 9.22 -6.78 -5.37
CA SER A 155 10.04 -6.94 -6.58
C SER A 155 10.37 -5.60 -7.22
N ALA A 156 11.63 -5.37 -7.58
CA ALA A 156 12.13 -4.12 -8.14
C ALA A 156 11.76 -3.91 -9.62
N ALA A 157 11.67 -4.97 -10.40
CA ALA A 157 11.46 -4.89 -11.84
C ALA A 157 10.02 -4.46 -12.15
N LYS A 158 9.88 -3.42 -13.00
CA LYS A 158 8.57 -2.99 -13.49
C LYS A 158 7.91 -4.11 -14.29
N GLY A 159 6.61 -4.33 -14.09
CA GLY A 159 5.88 -5.39 -14.77
C GLY A 159 6.21 -6.82 -14.32
N SER A 160 7.06 -6.98 -13.31
CA SER A 160 7.36 -8.30 -12.76
C SER A 160 6.11 -8.93 -12.13
N THR A 161 5.91 -10.22 -12.41
CA THR A 161 4.88 -11.09 -11.83
C THR A 161 5.38 -11.84 -10.59
N THR A 162 6.59 -11.54 -10.12
CA THR A 162 7.21 -12.15 -8.93
C THR A 162 7.17 -11.22 -7.73
N GLY A 163 7.42 -11.78 -6.55
CA GLY A 163 7.38 -11.07 -5.28
C GLY A 163 5.98 -11.07 -4.68
N THR A 164 5.68 -10.03 -3.90
CA THR A 164 4.45 -9.88 -3.12
C THR A 164 3.93 -8.47 -3.38
N LEU A 165 2.64 -8.35 -3.71
CA LEU A 165 1.91 -7.11 -3.63
C LEU A 165 1.48 -6.90 -2.18
N VAL A 166 2.07 -5.93 -1.49
CA VAL A 166 1.79 -5.65 -0.09
C VAL A 166 0.53 -4.81 0.05
N SER A 167 0.40 -3.76 -0.76
CA SER A 167 -0.77 -2.92 -0.74
C SER A 167 -0.96 -2.14 -2.03
N ALA A 168 -2.17 -1.64 -2.26
CA ALA A 168 -2.47 -0.74 -3.37
C ALA A 168 -3.52 0.29 -2.98
N SER A 169 -3.49 1.45 -3.64
CA SER A 169 -4.46 2.53 -3.45
C SER A 169 -4.80 3.14 -4.80
N LEU A 170 -6.10 3.34 -5.04
CA LEU A 170 -6.60 4.19 -6.12
C LEU A 170 -6.81 5.59 -5.59
N TYR A 171 -6.31 6.59 -6.30
CA TYR A 171 -6.52 7.99 -5.98
C TYR A 171 -7.94 8.43 -6.38
N PRO A 172 -8.52 9.39 -5.65
CA PRO A 172 -9.86 9.91 -5.96
C PRO A 172 -9.91 10.67 -7.30
N ALA A 173 -8.76 11.15 -7.80
CA ALA A 173 -8.62 11.75 -9.11
C ALA A 173 -7.24 11.41 -9.70
N ALA A 174 -7.17 11.31 -11.02
CA ALA A 174 -5.91 11.08 -11.71
C ALA A 174 -4.99 12.30 -11.59
N TYR A 175 -3.70 12.05 -11.38
CA TYR A 175 -2.66 13.06 -11.54
C TYR A 175 -2.09 12.96 -12.95
N THR A 176 -2.15 14.06 -13.70
CA THR A 176 -1.64 14.14 -15.07
C THR A 176 -0.27 14.80 -15.08
N PHE A 177 0.71 14.13 -15.68
CA PHE A 177 2.09 14.58 -15.79
C PHE A 177 2.46 14.82 -17.25
N GLN A 178 3.13 15.94 -17.50
CA GLN A 178 3.79 16.29 -18.75
C GLN A 178 5.26 15.86 -18.73
N ASN A 179 5.91 15.92 -19.88
CA ASN A 179 7.34 15.65 -19.99
C ASN A 179 8.17 16.53 -19.04
N GLY A 180 9.08 15.93 -18.28
CA GLY A 180 9.94 16.62 -17.32
C GLY A 180 9.27 16.95 -15.98
N ASN A 181 7.97 16.70 -15.80
CA ASN A 181 7.34 16.85 -14.49
C ASN A 181 7.89 15.83 -13.49
N THR A 182 7.92 16.20 -12.22
CA THR A 182 8.35 15.33 -11.13
C THR A 182 7.18 14.90 -10.25
N PHE A 183 7.37 13.78 -9.56
CA PHE A 183 6.42 13.26 -8.59
C PHE A 183 7.16 12.59 -7.45
N LYS A 184 6.71 12.88 -6.22
CA LYS A 184 7.27 12.30 -5.00
C LYS A 184 6.16 11.57 -4.26
N VAL A 185 6.41 10.28 -3.97
CA VAL A 185 5.44 9.39 -3.31
C VAL A 185 6.08 8.69 -2.12
N GLY A 186 5.40 8.78 -0.98
CA GLY A 186 5.74 8.09 0.27
C GLY A 186 4.69 7.06 0.66
N TYR A 187 5.06 6.19 1.57
CA TYR A 187 4.20 5.16 2.12
C TYR A 187 4.40 5.03 3.63
N ARG A 188 3.28 4.92 4.35
CA ARG A 188 3.21 4.54 5.76
C ARG A 188 2.36 3.30 5.92
N LEU A 189 2.78 2.39 6.81
CA LEU A 189 1.97 1.31 7.33
C LEU A 189 1.83 1.48 8.84
N GLU A 190 0.61 1.38 9.36
CA GLU A 190 0.30 1.53 10.78
C GLU A 190 -0.50 0.34 11.31
N LEU A 191 -0.25 -0.03 12.55
CA LEU A 191 -1.07 -0.93 13.35
C LEU A 191 -1.76 -0.11 14.44
N THR A 192 -3.07 -0.23 14.54
CA THR A 192 -3.85 0.41 15.60
C THR A 192 -4.74 -0.62 16.29
N VAL A 193 -5.12 -0.30 17.53
CA VAL A 193 -6.05 -1.07 18.39
C VAL A 193 -7.30 -0.26 18.67
#